data_AF-A0A925L840-F1
#
_entry.id   AF-A0A925L840-F1
#
_cell.length_a   1.000
_cell.length_b   1.000
_cell.length_c   1.000
_cell.angle_alpha   90.00
_cell.angle_beta   90.00
_cell.angle_gamma   90.00
#
_symmetry.space_group_name_H-M   'P 1'
#
loop_
_entity.id
_entity.type
_entity.pdbx_description
1 polymer ?
#
loop_
_entity_poly.entity_id
_entity_poly.type
_entity_poly.pdbx_seq_one_letter_code
_entity_poly.pdbx_strand_id
1 'polypeptide(L)'
;MFEIHLPPGDASVSLVSGKERIEGPQLEGHGPKNSLQAFLPSRDITADRAVAEWVVRAPKGTTLAVSARAARAGAVKTTVSLD
;
A
#
# COMPACT_ATOMS: atom_id res chain seq x y z
N MET A 1 4.78 4.64 2.59
CA MET A 1 5.15 4.73 1.16
C MET A 1 4.50 3.59 0.42
N PHE A 2 3.73 3.91 -0.61
CA PHE A 2 3.06 2.99 -1.51
C PHE A 2 3.69 3.14 -2.89
N GLU A 3 4.06 2.04 -3.54
CA GLU A 3 4.75 2.06 -4.83
C GLU A 3 4.15 1.01 -5.77
N ILE A 4 3.91 1.42 -7.02
CA ILE A 4 3.60 0.53 -8.14
C ILE A 4 4.77 0.56 -9.12
N HIS A 5 5.24 -0.62 -9.53
CA HIS A 5 6.41 -0.76 -10.39
C HIS A 5 5.94 -1.08 -11.80
N LEU A 6 5.95 -0.06 -12.68
CA LEU A 6 5.66 -0.26 -14.10
C LEU A 6 6.89 -0.87 -14.81
N PRO A 7 6.69 -1.81 -15.74
CA PRO A 7 7.80 -2.38 -16.52
C PRO A 7 8.46 -1.28 -17.37
N PRO A 8 9.79 -1.07 -17.24
CA PRO A 8 10.48 0.00 -17.94
C PRO A 8 10.46 -0.25 -19.45
N GLY A 9 10.10 0.77 -20.23
CA GLY A 9 10.16 0.74 -21.69
C GLY A 9 8.99 0.03 -22.39
N ASP A 10 7.99 -0.46 -21.66
CA ASP A 10 6.79 -1.03 -22.27
C ASP A 10 5.69 0.04 -22.42
N ALA A 11 5.54 0.56 -23.64
CA ALA A 11 4.53 1.57 -23.97
C ALA A 11 3.08 1.06 -23.88
N SER A 12 2.87 -0.27 -23.78
CA SER A 12 1.53 -0.85 -23.63
C SER A 12 0.99 -0.73 -22.20
N VAL A 13 1.86 -0.49 -21.22
CA VAL A 13 1.50 -0.30 -19.81
C VAL A 13 1.59 1.18 -19.46
N SER A 14 0.50 1.74 -18.95
CA SER A 14 0.43 3.16 -18.58
C SER A 14 -0.37 3.37 -17.30
N LEU A 15 0.13 4.26 -16.46
CA LEU A 15 -0.60 4.73 -15.28
C LEU A 15 -1.60 5.80 -15.72
N VAL A 16 -2.89 5.48 -15.64
CA VAL A 16 -4.00 6.36 -16.04
C VAL A 16 -4.36 7.34 -14.92
N SER A 17 -4.30 6.89 -13.66
CA SER A 17 -4.55 7.72 -12.48
C SER A 17 -3.71 7.26 -11.30
N GLY A 18 -3.31 8.22 -10.46
CA GLY A 18 -2.40 8.03 -9.33
C GLY A 18 -0.98 8.50 -9.63
N LYS A 19 -0.04 8.15 -8.73
CA LYS A 19 1.40 8.41 -8.90
C LYS A 19 2.14 7.10 -8.66
N GLU A 20 3.23 6.84 -9.36
CA GLU A 20 4.03 5.61 -9.12
C GLU A 20 4.43 5.45 -7.65
N ARG A 21 4.64 6.57 -6.96
CA ARG A 21 4.98 6.64 -5.54
C ARG A 21 3.98 7.55 -4.83
N ILE A 22 3.30 7.00 -3.82
CA ILE A 22 2.32 7.70 -3.00
C ILE A 22 2.79 7.68 -1.54
N GLU A 23 2.95 8.87 -0.97
CA GLU A 23 3.18 9.03 0.46
C GLU A 23 1.84 8.82 1.19
N GLY A 24 1.78 7.73 1.97
CA GLY A 24 0.64 7.42 2.82
C GLY A 24 0.77 8.05 4.20
N PRO A 25 -0.28 7.96 5.04
CA PRO A 25 -0.21 8.44 6.41
C PRO A 25 0.78 7.62 7.25
N GLN A 26 1.19 8.18 8.39
CA GLN A 26 1.93 7.44 9.40
C GLN A 26 0.99 6.46 10.11
N LEU A 27 1.35 5.17 10.08
CA LEU A 27 0.62 4.11 10.78
C LEU A 27 1.18 3.91 12.18
N GLU A 28 0.31 3.56 13.12
CA GLU A 28 0.71 3.15 14.48
C GLU A 28 1.22 1.71 14.54
N GLY A 29 0.86 0.91 13.53
CA GLY A 29 1.31 -0.48 13.42
C GLY A 29 0.65 -1.42 14.44
N HIS A 30 1.34 -2.52 14.71
CA HIS A 30 0.81 -3.66 15.48
C HIS A 30 1.30 -3.70 16.94
N GLY A 31 2.10 -2.72 17.36
CA GLY A 31 2.58 -2.65 18.75
C GLY A 31 1.41 -2.47 19.73
N PRO A 32 1.58 -2.89 21.00
CA PRO A 32 0.59 -2.62 22.03
C PRO A 32 0.30 -1.12 22.13
N LYS A 33 -0.96 -0.73 21.86
CA LYS A 33 -1.41 0.67 21.86
C LYS A 33 -1.74 1.17 23.27
N ASN A 34 -2.00 0.26 24.20
CA ASN A 34 -2.44 0.54 25.56
C ASN A 34 -1.43 -0.01 26.58
N SER A 35 -1.33 0.65 27.74
CA SER A 35 -0.62 0.11 28.89
C SER A 35 -1.45 -0.98 29.59
N LEU A 36 -0.80 -1.78 30.44
CA LEU A 36 -1.49 -2.81 31.25
C LEU A 36 -2.47 -2.23 32.27
N GLN A 37 -2.38 -0.92 32.58
CA GLN A 37 -3.28 -0.22 33.49
C GLN A 37 -4.40 0.54 32.74
N ALA A 38 -4.50 0.40 31.42
CA ALA A 38 -5.57 1.04 30.67
C ALA A 38 -6.89 0.28 30.85
N PHE A 39 -7.93 0.96 31.34
CA PHE A 39 -9.25 0.37 31.58
C PHE A 39 -10.26 0.65 30.45
N LEU A 40 -9.88 1.46 29.46
CA LEU A 40 -10.72 1.79 28.30
C LEU A 40 -10.14 1.20 27.01
N PRO A 41 -10.99 0.71 26.09
CA PRO A 41 -10.54 0.21 24.79
C PRO A 41 -9.98 1.35 23.94
N SER A 42 -8.98 1.03 23.11
CA SER A 42 -8.46 1.96 22.11
C SER A 42 -9.54 2.28 21.08
N ARG A 43 -9.64 3.56 20.69
CA ARG A 43 -10.57 4.04 19.65
C ARG A 43 -9.95 3.98 18.25
N ASP A 44 -8.65 3.71 18.16
CA ASP A 44 -7.85 3.74 16.93
C ASP A 44 -7.76 2.36 16.29
N ILE A 45 -8.94 1.82 15.95
CA ILE A 45 -9.14 0.44 15.49
C ILE A 45 -8.47 0.18 14.14
N THR A 46 -8.34 1.21 13.29
CA THR A 46 -7.76 1.11 11.94
C THR A 46 -6.44 1.86 11.79
N ALA A 47 -5.77 2.23 12.88
CA ALA A 47 -4.52 2.99 12.82
C ALA A 47 -3.32 2.22 12.24
N ASP A 48 -3.50 0.93 11.95
CA ASP A 48 -2.60 0.04 11.23
C ASP A 48 -2.91 -0.08 9.72
N ARG A 49 -3.96 0.62 9.23
CA ARG A 49 -4.46 0.49 7.86
C ARG A 49 -4.32 1.78 7.08
N ALA A 50 -3.93 1.66 5.82
CA ALA A 50 -3.98 2.73 4.84
C ALA A 50 -4.23 2.15 3.44
N VAL A 51 -4.76 2.98 2.55
CA VAL A 51 -5.12 2.61 1.18
C VAL A 51 -4.48 3.60 0.22
N ALA A 52 -4.02 3.08 -0.91
CA ALA A 52 -3.59 3.86 -2.07
C ALA A 52 -4.23 3.21 -3.30
N GLU A 53 -4.61 4.04 -4.26
CA GLU A 53 -5.32 3.62 -5.47
C GLU A 53 -4.55 4.04 -6.71
N TRP A 54 -4.54 3.13 -7.68
CA TRP A 54 -3.97 3.34 -9.01
C TRP A 54 -4.96 2.83 -10.05
N VAL A 55 -5.05 3.53 -11.16
CA VAL A 55 -5.74 3.04 -12.35
C VAL A 55 -4.68 2.79 -13.42
N VAL A 56 -4.57 1.55 -13.90
CA VAL A 56 -3.57 1.15 -14.89
C VAL A 56 -4.26 0.64 -16.14
N ARG A 57 -3.71 1.02 -17.30
CA ARG A 57 -4.06 0.44 -18.60
C ARG A 57 -2.89 -0.44 -19.04
N ALA A 58 -3.18 -1.69 -19.32
CA ALA A 58 -2.22 -2.67 -19.80
C ALA A 58 -2.92 -3.77 -20.60
N PRO A 59 -2.20 -4.56 -21.42
CA PRO A 59 -2.73 -5.79 -21.99
C PRO A 59 -3.21 -6.76 -20.90
N LYS A 60 -4.19 -7.60 -21.27
CA LYS A 60 -4.59 -8.74 -20.44
C LYS A 60 -3.40 -9.68 -20.22
N GLY A 61 -3.26 -10.19 -19.00
CA GLY A 61 -2.15 -11.02 -18.53
C GLY A 61 -0.95 -10.24 -18.03
N THR A 62 -0.94 -8.91 -18.13
CA THR A 62 0.17 -8.09 -17.58
C THR A 62 0.24 -8.28 -16.06
N THR A 63 1.44 -8.55 -15.56
CA THR A 63 1.72 -8.65 -14.12
C THR A 63 2.47 -7.41 -13.66
N LEU A 64 1.97 -6.76 -12.61
CA LEU A 64 2.57 -5.57 -12.00
C LEU A 64 3.02 -5.89 -10.58
N ALA A 65 4.21 -5.44 -10.21
CA ALA A 65 4.66 -5.50 -8.83
C ALA A 65 4.16 -4.27 -8.07
N VAL A 66 3.68 -4.49 -6.85
CA VAL A 66 3.27 -3.43 -5.92
C VAL A 66 3.94 -3.65 -4.57
N SER A 67 4.30 -2.56 -3.91
CA SER A 67 4.89 -2.59 -2.59
C SER A 67 4.37 -1.50 -1.69
N ALA A 68 4.21 -1.80 -0.41
CA ALA A 68 3.88 -0.84 0.62
C ALA A 68 4.84 -0.99 1.79
N ARG A 69 5.31 0.14 2.34
CA ARG A 69 6.20 0.20 3.51
C ARG A 69 5.74 1.28 4.47
N ALA A 70 5.69 0.94 5.75
CA ALA A 70 5.44 1.84 6.87
C ALA A 70 6.38 1.51 8.03
N ALA A 71 6.91 2.54 8.69
CA ALA A 71 7.94 2.37 9.72
C ALA A 71 7.48 1.49 10.89
N ARG A 72 6.21 1.59 11.31
CA ARG A 72 5.64 0.84 12.44
C ARG A 72 4.76 -0.34 12.03
N ALA A 73 4.26 -0.36 10.79
CA ALA A 73 3.38 -1.43 10.30
C ALA A 73 4.10 -2.46 9.39
N GLY A 74 5.39 -2.26 9.10
CA GLY A 74 6.19 -3.19 8.33
C GLY A 74 6.16 -2.92 6.82
N ALA A 75 6.46 -3.94 6.02
CA ALA A 75 6.46 -3.84 4.56
C ALA A 75 5.84 -5.08 3.91
N VAL A 76 5.11 -4.87 2.83
CA VAL A 76 4.54 -5.92 1.99
C VAL A 76 4.93 -5.68 0.54
N LYS A 77 5.20 -6.77 -0.18
CA LYS A 77 5.45 -6.77 -1.62
C LYS A 77 4.60 -7.89 -2.21
N THR A 78 3.92 -7.60 -3.31
CA THR A 78 3.13 -8.61 -4.03
C THR A 78 3.10 -8.27 -5.52
N THR A 79 2.62 -9.22 -6.31
CA THR A 79 2.29 -9.01 -7.72
C THR A 79 0.78 -9.07 -7.92
N VAL A 80 0.29 -8.35 -8.93
CA VAL A 80 -1.12 -8.34 -9.35
C VAL A 80 -1.16 -8.58 -10.85
N SER A 81 -1.99 -9.53 -11.30
CA SER A 81 -2.27 -9.78 -12.72
C SER A 81 -3.53 -9.02 -13.16
N LEU A 82 -3.50 -8.45 -14.37
CA LEU A 82 -4.68 -7.87 -15.01
C LEU A 82 -5.33 -8.92 -15.93
N ASP A 83 -6.46 -9.48 -15.52
CA ASP A 83 -7.21 -10.51 -16.29
C ASP A 83 -8.33 -9.94 -17.17
#